data_AF-A0A3D0C4G8-F1
#
_entry.id   AF-A0A3D0C4G8-F1
#
_cell.length_a   1.000
_cell.length_b   1.000
_cell.length_c   1.000
_cell.angle_alpha   90.00
_cell.angle_beta   90.00
_cell.angle_gamma   90.00
#
_symmetry.space_group_name_H-M   'P 1'
#
loop_
_entity.id
_entity.type
_entity.pdbx_description
1 polymer ?
#
loop_
_entity_poly.entity_id
_entity_poly.type
_entity_poly.pdbx_seq_one_letter_code
_entity_poly.pdbx_strand_id
1 'polypeptide(L)'
;MTTLNLNKIALIATLWVFTSVANQATATIVAYTDRVAWENALMSHQILEETFDGAASDFGPDSSNNTVNDFTIDIIGHDGDSSRQGLTGNGYFAGEVDSSNLVSSDGAIVQFNYSTFAFALNGLQDDSSSSPAFNVHEIAVEILNENFLLSDLLGLTTGSQTSASDTTVPFIGFISTDVFASFRLNHGDSVRSVSGGNEQFWLDGISYVSTEVPEPTTLAIFGLGLLGLASRRSLLASKK
;
A
#
# COMPACT_ATOMS: atom_id res chain seq x y z
N MET A 1 -44.06 -21.91 -27.34
CA MET A 1 -42.65 -22.28 -27.56
C MET A 1 -42.01 -21.20 -28.40
N THR A 2 -41.22 -20.33 -27.78
CA THR A 2 -40.50 -19.23 -28.44
C THR A 2 -39.19 -19.76 -29.01
N THR A 3 -39.05 -19.77 -30.32
CA THR A 3 -37.81 -20.11 -31.02
C THR A 3 -36.79 -19.00 -30.75
N LEU A 4 -35.82 -19.25 -29.86
CA LEU A 4 -34.65 -18.40 -29.75
C LEU A 4 -33.89 -18.47 -31.08
N ASN A 5 -33.82 -17.35 -31.78
CA ASN A 5 -33.14 -17.22 -33.07
C ASN A 5 -31.65 -17.56 -32.88
N LEU A 6 -31.12 -18.53 -33.63
CA LEU A 6 -29.73 -19.00 -33.55
C LEU A 6 -28.69 -17.85 -33.57
N ASN A 7 -29.00 -16.78 -34.33
CA ASN A 7 -28.16 -15.59 -34.44
C ASN A 7 -28.03 -14.82 -33.11
N LYS A 8 -29.03 -14.87 -32.23
CA LYS A 8 -28.98 -14.26 -30.88
C LYS A 8 -28.12 -15.10 -29.93
N ILE A 9 -28.15 -16.42 -30.06
CA ILE A 9 -27.32 -17.33 -29.25
C ILE A 9 -25.84 -17.17 -29.65
N ALA A 10 -25.55 -17.07 -30.95
CA ALA A 10 -24.19 -16.85 -31.44
C ALA A 10 -23.60 -15.51 -30.95
N LEU A 11 -24.40 -14.43 -30.96
CA LEU A 11 -23.95 -13.12 -30.46
C LEU A 11 -23.65 -13.14 -28.95
N ILE A 12 -24.50 -13.78 -28.15
CA ILE A 12 -24.30 -13.93 -26.70
C ILE A 12 -23.08 -14.79 -26.39
N ALA A 13 -22.90 -15.92 -27.09
CA ALA A 13 -21.74 -16.79 -26.91
C ALA A 13 -20.42 -16.10 -27.30
N THR A 14 -20.43 -15.30 -28.36
CA THR A 14 -19.24 -14.55 -28.79
C THR A 14 -18.88 -13.46 -27.77
N LEU A 15 -19.86 -12.77 -27.20
CA LEU A 15 -19.63 -11.76 -26.15
C LEU A 15 -19.04 -12.38 -24.87
N TRP A 16 -19.47 -13.58 -24.49
CA TRP A 16 -18.92 -14.33 -23.36
C TRP A 16 -17.46 -14.77 -23.56
N VAL A 17 -17.10 -15.17 -24.79
CA VAL A 17 -15.73 -15.54 -25.12
C VAL A 17 -14.80 -14.33 -25.07
N PHE A 18 -15.22 -13.16 -25.57
CA PHE A 18 -14.40 -11.95 -25.49
C PHE A 18 -14.20 -11.44 -24.04
N THR A 19 -15.17 -11.65 -23.13
CA THR A 19 -14.99 -11.32 -21.71
C THR A 19 -14.14 -12.34 -20.94
N SER A 20 -14.03 -13.59 -21.40
CA SER A 20 -13.26 -14.63 -20.70
C SER A 20 -11.79 -14.69 -21.11
N VAL A 21 -11.39 -14.03 -22.20
CA VAL A 21 -9.98 -13.80 -22.59
C VAL A 21 -9.51 -12.36 -22.35
N ALA A 22 -10.23 -11.57 -21.55
CA ALA A 22 -9.63 -10.36 -21.00
C ALA A 22 -8.43 -10.80 -20.16
N ASN A 23 -7.22 -10.58 -20.69
CA ASN A 23 -5.97 -10.83 -19.97
C ASN A 23 -6.10 -10.26 -18.57
N GLN A 24 -5.81 -11.07 -17.55
CA GLN A 24 -5.58 -10.54 -16.21
C GLN A 24 -4.45 -9.52 -16.35
N ALA A 25 -4.79 -8.23 -16.31
CA ALA A 25 -3.78 -7.19 -16.23
C ALA A 25 -3.09 -7.39 -14.88
N THR A 26 -1.78 -7.65 -14.89
CA THR A 26 -0.98 -7.52 -13.68
C THR A 26 -0.99 -6.07 -13.26
N ALA A 27 -1.24 -5.82 -11.98
CA ALA A 27 -1.12 -4.49 -11.40
C ALA A 27 0.22 -3.88 -11.82
N THR A 28 0.21 -2.63 -12.28
CA THR A 28 1.45 -1.91 -12.56
C THR A 28 1.73 -0.99 -11.39
N ILE A 29 2.87 -1.20 -10.73
CA ILE A 29 3.34 -0.34 -9.63
C ILE A 29 4.41 0.62 -10.17
N VAL A 30 4.22 1.91 -9.91
CA VAL A 30 5.17 2.98 -10.25
C VAL A 30 5.67 3.61 -8.95
N ALA A 31 6.99 3.60 -8.76
CA ALA A 31 7.64 4.26 -7.64
C ALA A 31 8.06 5.69 -7.99
N TYR A 32 8.06 6.57 -6.99
CA TYR A 32 8.38 7.99 -7.09
C TYR A 32 9.33 8.39 -5.96
N THR A 33 10.43 9.05 -6.29
CA THR A 33 11.36 9.65 -5.32
C THR A 33 11.22 11.17 -5.24
N ASP A 34 10.38 11.76 -6.11
CA ASP A 34 9.99 13.16 -6.11
C ASP A 34 8.54 13.28 -5.63
N ARG A 35 8.35 13.93 -4.47
CA ARG A 35 7.03 14.15 -3.86
C ARG A 35 6.10 14.93 -4.77
N VAL A 36 6.59 15.99 -5.42
CA VAL A 36 5.78 16.84 -6.30
C VAL A 36 5.31 16.04 -7.51
N ALA A 37 6.17 15.17 -8.07
CA ALA A 37 5.77 14.29 -9.17
C ALA A 37 4.68 13.28 -8.75
N TRP A 38 4.80 12.70 -7.55
CA TRP A 38 3.80 11.78 -6.99
C TRP A 38 2.46 12.48 -6.72
N GLU A 39 2.48 13.65 -6.08
CA GLU A 39 1.28 14.47 -5.82
C GLU A 39 0.61 14.90 -7.15
N ASN A 40 1.41 15.28 -8.15
CA ASN A 40 0.90 15.62 -9.48
C ASN A 40 0.21 14.42 -10.17
N ALA A 41 0.74 13.21 -10.02
CA ALA A 41 0.12 12.00 -10.55
C ALA A 41 -1.22 11.69 -9.85
N LEU A 42 -1.44 12.23 -8.65
CA LEU A 42 -2.62 12.01 -7.82
C LEU A 42 -3.57 13.20 -7.72
N MET A 43 -3.41 14.26 -8.53
CA MET A 43 -4.17 15.53 -8.42
C MET A 43 -5.70 15.38 -8.35
N SER A 44 -6.28 14.29 -8.88
CA SER A 44 -7.71 14.02 -8.84
C SER A 44 -8.19 13.30 -7.57
N HIS A 45 -7.29 13.02 -6.63
CA HIS A 45 -7.55 12.25 -5.43
C HIS A 45 -7.21 13.05 -4.18
N GLN A 46 -7.92 12.76 -3.08
CA GLN A 46 -7.58 13.29 -1.78
C GLN A 46 -6.42 12.48 -1.17
N ILE A 47 -5.33 13.17 -0.89
CA ILE A 47 -4.20 12.63 -0.14
C ILE A 47 -4.46 12.91 1.35
N LEU A 48 -4.39 11.86 2.16
CA LEU A 48 -4.43 11.89 3.62
C LEU A 48 -3.00 11.66 4.15
N GLU A 49 -2.79 12.01 5.42
CA GLU A 49 -1.50 11.85 6.09
C GLU A 49 -1.69 11.21 7.47
N GLU A 50 -0.87 10.20 7.75
CA GLU A 50 -0.62 9.63 9.08
C GLU A 50 0.70 10.18 9.58
N THR A 51 0.68 10.87 10.72
CA THR A 51 1.84 11.57 11.32
C THR A 51 2.40 10.87 12.56
N PHE A 52 1.84 9.70 12.93
CA PHE A 52 2.21 8.92 14.11
C PHE A 52 2.14 9.69 15.42
N ASP A 53 1.32 10.74 15.47
CA ASP A 53 1.01 11.49 16.68
C ASP A 53 0.22 10.62 17.66
N GLY A 54 0.65 10.56 18.92
CA GLY A 54 -0.02 9.76 19.93
C GLY A 54 0.83 9.44 21.14
N ALA A 55 0.30 8.61 22.03
CA ALA A 55 1.07 8.04 23.12
C ALA A 55 2.04 6.98 22.58
N ALA A 56 3.21 6.85 23.21
CA ALA A 56 4.15 5.80 22.87
C ALA A 56 3.51 4.41 23.02
N SER A 57 3.83 3.52 22.09
CA SER A 57 3.42 2.12 22.08
C SER A 57 4.59 1.22 21.74
N ASP A 58 4.48 -0.04 22.13
CA ASP A 58 5.45 -1.08 21.80
C ASP A 58 4.67 -2.33 21.42
N PHE A 59 4.79 -2.73 20.17
CA PHE A 59 4.08 -3.83 19.55
C PHE A 59 4.97 -5.07 19.68
N GLY A 60 4.47 -6.07 20.40
CA GLY A 60 5.23 -7.30 20.64
C GLY A 60 5.46 -8.12 19.36
N PRO A 61 6.33 -9.15 19.45
CA PRO A 61 6.55 -10.08 18.35
C PRO A 61 5.26 -10.80 17.96
N ASP A 62 5.14 -11.12 16.67
CA ASP A 62 3.96 -11.76 16.07
C ASP A 62 2.61 -11.13 16.46
N SER A 63 2.60 -9.81 16.67
CA SER A 63 1.40 -9.05 17.02
C SER A 63 0.64 -8.62 15.77
N SER A 64 -0.69 -8.60 15.84
CA SER A 64 -1.54 -8.19 14.72
C SER A 64 -2.61 -7.21 15.16
N ASN A 65 -3.12 -6.44 14.20
CA ASN A 65 -4.16 -5.46 14.38
C ASN A 65 -3.81 -4.37 15.41
N ASN A 66 -2.54 -3.97 15.47
CA ASN A 66 -2.13 -2.83 16.30
C ASN A 66 -2.65 -1.55 15.66
N THR A 67 -3.71 -0.95 16.22
CA THR A 67 -4.35 0.23 15.64
C THR A 67 -3.46 1.47 15.74
N VAL A 68 -3.27 2.14 14.61
CA VAL A 68 -2.60 3.43 14.47
C VAL A 68 -3.46 4.31 13.55
N ASN A 69 -4.34 5.10 14.18
CA ASN A 69 -5.39 5.90 13.51
C ASN A 69 -6.14 5.11 12.43
N ASP A 70 -5.90 5.42 11.15
CA ASP A 70 -6.56 4.81 9.99
C ASP A 70 -5.97 3.44 9.61
N PHE A 71 -4.75 3.15 10.07
CA PHE A 71 -4.04 1.90 9.79
C PHE A 71 -4.24 0.89 10.91
N THR A 72 -4.09 -0.39 10.57
CA THR A 72 -3.62 -1.38 11.53
C THR A 72 -2.24 -1.89 11.12
N ILE A 73 -1.38 -2.12 12.10
CA ILE A 73 -0.01 -2.59 11.87
C ILE A 73 0.13 -4.00 12.43
N ASP A 74 0.70 -4.91 11.64
CA ASP A 74 1.12 -6.22 12.09
C ASP A 74 2.65 -6.29 12.15
N ILE A 75 3.16 -6.86 13.23
CA ILE A 75 4.57 -7.22 13.39
C ILE A 75 4.65 -8.73 13.18
N ILE A 76 5.39 -9.16 12.16
CA ILE A 76 5.57 -10.56 11.82
C ILE A 76 7.01 -10.93 12.15
N GLY A 77 7.20 -11.90 13.05
CA GLY A 77 8.49 -12.23 13.66
C GLY A 77 8.84 -11.31 14.84
N HIS A 78 10.09 -10.85 14.90
CA HIS A 78 10.69 -10.04 15.98
C HIS A 78 10.95 -10.83 17.28
N ASP A 79 10.97 -12.17 17.22
CA ASP A 79 11.08 -13.01 18.43
C ASP A 79 12.52 -13.02 18.97
N GLY A 80 12.70 -12.50 20.19
CA GLY A 80 14.01 -12.43 20.83
C GLY A 80 14.81 -11.16 20.54
N ASP A 81 14.25 -10.22 19.77
CA ASP A 81 14.74 -8.84 19.69
C ASP A 81 14.09 -7.97 20.79
N SER A 82 14.81 -6.95 21.24
CA SER A 82 14.38 -5.97 22.24
C SER A 82 14.25 -4.55 21.67
N SER A 83 14.57 -4.36 20.40
CA SER A 83 14.34 -3.11 19.71
C SER A 83 12.84 -2.85 19.59
N ARG A 84 12.50 -1.57 19.37
CA ARG A 84 11.12 -1.10 19.40
C ARG A 84 10.45 -1.32 18.06
N GLN A 85 9.20 -1.77 18.12
CA GLN A 85 8.25 -1.74 17.01
C GLN A 85 7.01 -0.95 17.46
N GLY A 86 6.76 0.25 16.96
CA GLY A 86 5.59 1.03 17.34
C GLY A 86 5.79 2.54 17.48
N LEU A 87 4.80 3.22 18.06
CA LEU A 87 4.80 4.67 18.19
C LEU A 87 5.83 5.12 19.23
N THR A 88 6.64 6.11 18.88
CA THR A 88 7.65 6.68 19.80
C THR A 88 7.05 7.59 20.86
N GLY A 89 5.84 8.12 20.61
CA GLY A 89 5.21 9.16 21.40
C GLY A 89 5.58 10.59 21.01
N ASN A 90 6.44 10.76 19.99
CA ASN A 90 6.96 12.05 19.53
C ASN A 90 6.72 12.28 18.02
N GLY A 91 5.72 11.64 17.43
CA GLY A 91 5.39 11.79 16.00
C GLY A 91 6.24 10.91 15.07
N TYR A 92 6.68 9.73 15.55
CA TYR A 92 7.35 8.75 14.70
C TYR A 92 6.81 7.35 14.97
N PHE A 93 6.77 6.54 13.94
CA PHE A 93 6.77 5.09 14.06
C PHE A 93 8.22 4.59 14.03
N ALA A 94 8.66 3.89 15.07
CA ALA A 94 9.93 3.19 15.08
C ALA A 94 9.71 1.72 14.71
N GLY A 95 10.61 1.15 13.93
CA GLY A 95 10.61 -0.27 13.64
C GLY A 95 11.96 -0.79 13.23
N GLU A 96 12.04 -2.09 13.05
CA GLU A 96 13.17 -2.77 12.43
C GLU A 96 12.70 -3.83 11.45
N VAL A 97 13.61 -4.24 10.56
CA VAL A 97 13.43 -5.37 9.66
C VAL A 97 14.68 -6.23 9.72
N ASP A 98 14.55 -7.55 9.70
CA ASP A 98 15.71 -8.45 9.70
C ASP A 98 15.40 -9.69 8.84
N SER A 99 16.41 -10.16 8.12
CA SER A 99 16.39 -11.36 7.28
C SER A 99 16.54 -12.68 8.06
N SER A 100 16.86 -12.60 9.35
CA SER A 100 17.05 -13.76 10.19
C SER A 100 15.74 -14.55 10.36
N ASN A 101 15.78 -15.63 11.15
CA ASN A 101 14.63 -16.52 11.28
C ASN A 101 13.45 -15.85 11.99
N LEU A 102 12.36 -15.57 11.26
CA LEU A 102 11.13 -14.97 11.79
C LEU A 102 10.49 -15.71 12.99
N VAL A 103 10.76 -16.99 13.22
CA VAL A 103 10.05 -17.82 14.21
C VAL A 103 10.82 -17.99 15.51
N SER A 104 12.15 -17.80 15.49
CA SER A 104 13.02 -18.14 16.62
C SER A 104 14.25 -17.25 16.75
N SER A 105 14.24 -16.11 16.06
CA SER A 105 15.29 -15.08 16.00
C SER A 105 14.64 -13.71 15.75
N ASP A 106 15.49 -12.70 15.72
CA ASP A 106 15.23 -11.28 15.45
C ASP A 106 14.62 -10.94 14.07
N GLY A 107 14.37 -11.92 13.20
CA GLY A 107 13.80 -11.69 11.87
C GLY A 107 12.48 -10.91 11.98
N ALA A 108 12.36 -9.78 11.28
CA ALA A 108 11.22 -8.87 11.44
C ALA A 108 10.67 -8.32 10.12
N ILE A 109 9.34 -8.23 10.04
CA ILE A 109 8.58 -7.58 8.96
C ILE A 109 7.51 -6.68 9.60
N VAL A 110 7.36 -5.47 9.08
CA VAL A 110 6.31 -4.53 9.48
C VAL A 110 5.28 -4.42 8.37
N GLN A 111 4.04 -4.84 8.62
CA GLN A 111 2.94 -4.76 7.66
C GLN A 111 1.98 -3.64 8.02
N PHE A 112 1.76 -2.71 7.10
CA PHE A 112 0.76 -1.65 7.21
C PHE A 112 -0.49 -2.08 6.46
N ASN A 113 -1.61 -2.20 7.18
CA ASN A 113 -2.90 -2.59 6.61
C ASN A 113 -3.78 -1.37 6.43
N TYR A 114 -4.04 -1.05 5.16
CA TYR A 114 -4.99 -0.04 4.72
C TYR A 114 -5.32 -0.27 3.25
N SER A 115 -6.61 -0.19 2.89
CA SER A 115 -7.04 -0.33 1.50
C SER A 115 -6.71 0.93 0.71
N THR A 116 -5.70 0.87 -0.16
CA THR A 116 -5.32 1.97 -1.04
C THR A 116 -4.74 1.49 -2.37
N PHE A 117 -4.63 2.38 -3.34
CA PHE A 117 -3.84 2.16 -4.56
C PHE A 117 -2.58 3.03 -4.58
N ALA A 118 -2.39 3.93 -3.61
CA ALA A 118 -1.22 4.79 -3.54
C ALA A 118 -0.88 5.16 -2.09
N PHE A 119 0.40 5.03 -1.74
CA PHE A 119 0.95 5.54 -0.48
C PHE A 119 2.36 6.09 -0.70
N ALA A 120 2.88 6.81 0.28
CA ALA A 120 4.25 7.25 0.34
C ALA A 120 4.77 7.20 1.78
N LEU A 121 6.02 6.78 1.92
CA LEU A 121 6.80 6.86 3.15
C LEU A 121 7.41 8.26 3.24
N ASN A 122 7.18 8.96 4.35
CA ASN A 122 7.75 10.28 4.61
C ASN A 122 8.82 10.18 5.70
N GLY A 123 9.98 10.77 5.46
CA GLY A 123 11.01 10.98 6.47
C GLY A 123 11.49 9.69 7.14
N LEU A 124 11.90 8.70 6.34
CA LEU A 124 12.53 7.48 6.85
C LEU A 124 13.98 7.80 7.29
N GLN A 125 14.33 7.55 8.54
CA GLN A 125 15.59 8.02 9.13
C GLN A 125 15.99 7.22 10.38
N ASP A 126 17.14 7.57 10.97
CA ASP A 126 17.46 7.27 12.37
C ASP A 126 17.23 8.55 13.20
N ASP A 127 16.45 8.47 14.29
CA ASP A 127 16.16 9.62 15.17
C ASP A 127 17.26 9.90 16.22
N SER A 128 18.32 9.10 16.23
CA SER A 128 19.46 9.24 17.14
C SER A 128 20.16 10.58 16.98
N SER A 129 20.04 11.42 18.01
CA SER A 129 20.70 12.73 18.08
C SER A 129 22.24 12.68 18.20
N SER A 130 22.84 11.50 18.41
CA SER A 130 24.26 11.37 18.73
C SER A 130 25.07 10.54 17.73
N SER A 131 24.44 9.61 17.04
CA SER A 131 25.07 8.78 16.01
C SER A 131 23.98 8.18 15.12
N PRO A 132 23.31 8.98 14.28
CA PRO A 132 22.29 8.47 13.39
C PRO A 132 22.94 7.54 12.37
N ALA A 133 22.51 6.30 12.34
CA ALA A 133 22.94 5.31 11.38
C ALA A 133 21.76 4.43 11.00
N PHE A 134 21.21 4.68 9.81
CA PHE A 134 20.20 3.85 9.16
C PHE A 134 20.77 3.38 7.82
N ASN A 135 20.54 2.13 7.42
CA ASN A 135 20.99 1.64 6.12
C ASN A 135 19.80 1.43 5.18
N VAL A 136 19.60 2.33 4.20
CA VAL A 136 18.50 2.19 3.23
C VAL A 136 18.64 0.97 2.32
N HIS A 137 19.84 0.39 2.28
CA HIS A 137 20.11 -0.88 1.60
C HIS A 137 19.45 -2.08 2.29
N GLU A 138 19.09 -1.97 3.57
CA GLU A 138 18.51 -3.08 4.33
C GLU A 138 16.99 -3.07 4.31
N ILE A 139 16.35 -2.04 3.75
CA ILE A 139 14.89 -1.95 3.68
C ILE A 139 14.40 -2.14 2.25
N ALA A 140 13.44 -3.05 2.12
CA ALA A 140 12.59 -3.21 0.96
C ALA A 140 11.13 -2.88 1.31
N VAL A 141 10.37 -2.56 0.26
CA VAL A 141 8.92 -2.41 0.31
C VAL A 141 8.28 -3.50 -0.53
N GLU A 142 7.33 -4.24 0.05
CA GLU A 142 6.52 -5.23 -0.67
C GLU A 142 5.10 -4.70 -0.91
N ILE A 143 4.66 -4.72 -2.18
CA ILE A 143 3.29 -4.36 -2.60
C ILE A 143 2.82 -5.40 -3.61
N LEU A 144 1.68 -6.05 -3.37
CA LEU A 144 1.13 -7.07 -4.28
C LEU A 144 2.13 -8.20 -4.65
N ASN A 145 3.02 -8.56 -3.70
CA ASN A 145 4.14 -9.50 -3.87
C ASN A 145 5.29 -9.00 -4.79
N GLU A 146 5.29 -7.74 -5.19
CA GLU A 146 6.44 -7.09 -5.82
C GLU A 146 7.29 -6.41 -4.75
N ASN A 147 8.60 -6.66 -4.78
CA ASN A 147 9.55 -6.11 -3.80
C ASN A 147 10.42 -5.03 -4.44
N PHE A 148 10.55 -3.91 -3.75
CA PHE A 148 11.34 -2.75 -4.17
C PHE A 148 12.39 -2.45 -3.12
N LEU A 149 13.66 -2.62 -3.46
CA LEU A 149 14.75 -2.23 -2.58
C LEU A 149 14.87 -0.71 -2.58
N LEU A 150 14.78 -0.07 -1.42
CA LEU A 150 14.71 1.39 -1.33
C LEU A 150 15.97 2.07 -1.90
N SER A 151 17.15 1.48 -1.65
CA SER A 151 18.41 1.95 -2.25
C SER A 151 18.45 1.89 -3.78
N ASP A 152 17.77 0.93 -4.41
CA ASP A 152 17.67 0.84 -5.88
C ASP A 152 16.79 1.98 -6.42
N LEU A 153 15.67 2.28 -5.76
CA LEU A 153 14.76 3.38 -6.13
C LEU A 153 15.46 4.74 -6.06
N LEU A 154 16.33 4.91 -5.06
CA LEU A 154 17.10 6.14 -4.86
C LEU A 154 18.36 6.23 -5.73
N GLY A 155 18.69 5.19 -6.50
CA GLY A 155 19.92 5.12 -7.29
C GLY A 155 21.21 5.08 -6.45
N LEU A 156 21.10 4.68 -5.17
CA LEU A 156 22.22 4.60 -4.23
C LEU A 156 22.99 3.27 -4.35
N THR A 157 22.39 2.29 -5.00
CA THR A 157 23.05 1.04 -5.33
C THR A 157 24.20 1.26 -6.31
N THR A 158 25.43 1.07 -5.83
CA THR A 158 26.64 1.13 -6.66
C THR A 158 27.41 -0.19 -6.57
N GLY A 159 27.16 -1.11 -7.51
CA GLY A 159 27.88 -2.39 -7.58
C GLY A 159 27.78 -3.21 -6.29
N SER A 160 28.91 -3.67 -5.75
CA SER A 160 29.01 -4.52 -4.54
C SER A 160 28.86 -3.76 -3.22
N GLN A 161 28.56 -2.46 -3.25
CA GLN A 161 28.47 -1.64 -2.03
C GLN A 161 27.11 -1.87 -1.35
N THR A 162 27.18 -2.39 -0.14
CA THR A 162 26.06 -2.78 0.73
C THR A 162 26.02 -1.96 2.02
N SER A 163 26.96 -1.03 2.25
CA SER A 163 27.17 -0.45 3.58
C SER A 163 27.39 1.08 3.55
N ALA A 164 26.48 1.83 2.96
CA ALA A 164 26.37 3.26 3.26
C ALA A 164 25.40 3.44 4.44
N SER A 165 25.86 4.09 5.50
CA SER A 165 24.97 4.66 6.51
C SER A 165 24.36 5.92 5.92
N ASP A 166 23.05 5.90 5.74
CA ASP A 166 22.24 7.02 5.31
C ASP A 166 21.75 7.78 6.55
N THR A 167 21.54 9.09 6.38
CA THR A 167 20.99 9.91 7.47
C THR A 167 19.47 10.01 7.40
N THR A 168 18.92 10.15 6.19
CA THR A 168 17.48 10.39 5.97
C THR A 168 17.09 10.10 4.53
N VAL A 169 15.94 9.49 4.33
CA VAL A 169 15.20 9.38 3.06
C VAL A 169 13.93 10.22 3.20
N PRO A 170 13.85 11.40 2.57
CA PRO A 170 12.76 12.33 2.81
C PRO A 170 11.41 11.83 2.27
N PHE A 171 11.41 11.09 1.15
CA PHE A 171 10.18 10.67 0.48
C PHE A 171 10.41 9.48 -0.45
N ILE A 172 9.52 8.48 -0.38
CA ILE A 172 9.35 7.44 -1.41
C ILE A 172 7.85 7.14 -1.56
N GLY A 173 7.31 7.38 -2.74
CA GLY A 173 5.89 7.14 -3.07
C GLY A 173 5.71 5.97 -4.03
N PHE A 174 4.54 5.34 -3.96
CA PHE A 174 4.11 4.26 -4.84
C PHE A 174 2.69 4.54 -5.34
N ILE A 175 2.42 4.20 -6.60
CA ILE A 175 1.08 4.21 -7.21
C ILE A 175 0.90 2.90 -7.95
N SER A 176 -0.19 2.21 -7.67
CA SER A 176 -0.62 0.99 -8.33
C SER A 176 -1.83 1.28 -9.22
N THR A 177 -1.99 0.52 -10.30
CA THR A 177 -3.24 0.49 -11.08
C THR A 177 -4.38 -0.22 -10.34
N ASP A 178 -4.05 -1.01 -9.33
CA ASP A 178 -4.96 -1.86 -8.57
C ASP A 178 -4.94 -1.48 -7.09
N VAL A 179 -6.09 -1.56 -6.43
CA VAL A 179 -6.20 -1.38 -4.97
C VAL A 179 -5.61 -2.60 -4.26
N PHE A 180 -4.75 -2.36 -3.27
CA PHE A 180 -4.19 -3.36 -2.37
C PHE A 180 -4.65 -3.09 -0.94
N ALA A 181 -4.68 -4.14 -0.11
CA ALA A 181 -5.13 -4.07 1.28
C ALA A 181 -4.00 -3.76 2.28
N SER A 182 -2.75 -3.95 1.85
CA SER A 182 -1.57 -3.73 2.68
C SER A 182 -0.31 -3.56 1.84
N PHE A 183 0.71 -3.01 2.47
CA PHE A 183 2.10 -3.05 2.03
C PHE A 183 2.99 -3.44 3.22
N ARG A 184 4.21 -3.88 2.95
CA ARG A 184 5.16 -4.30 3.99
C ARG A 184 6.48 -3.60 3.86
N LEU A 185 7.11 -3.35 5.00
CA LEU A 185 8.55 -3.14 5.11
C LEU A 185 9.18 -4.46 5.51
N ASN A 186 10.16 -4.89 4.74
CA ASN A 186 10.87 -6.15 4.93
C ASN A 186 12.37 -5.94 4.70
N HIS A 187 13.18 -6.90 5.11
CA HIS A 187 14.62 -6.83 4.91
C HIS A 187 14.99 -6.85 3.41
N GLY A 188 16.05 -6.14 3.04
CA GLY A 188 16.54 -6.00 1.66
C GLY A 188 16.90 -7.32 0.98
N ASP A 189 17.25 -8.34 1.79
CA ASP A 189 17.50 -9.73 1.35
C ASP A 189 16.32 -10.37 0.61
N SER A 190 15.11 -9.85 0.81
CA SER A 190 13.92 -10.23 0.02
C SER A 190 14.06 -9.92 -1.48
N VAL A 191 14.90 -8.95 -1.85
CA VAL A 191 15.18 -8.55 -3.23
C VAL A 191 16.50 -9.16 -3.70
N ARG A 192 17.56 -9.00 -2.89
CA ARG A 192 18.90 -9.55 -3.13
C ARG A 192 19.72 -9.49 -1.85
N SER A 193 20.77 -10.30 -1.76
CA SER A 193 21.70 -10.22 -0.63
C SER A 193 22.27 -8.80 -0.45
N VAL A 194 22.03 -8.24 0.72
CA VAL A 194 22.57 -6.98 1.21
C VAL A 194 23.43 -7.26 2.43
N SER A 195 24.16 -6.25 2.92
CA SER A 195 25.04 -6.45 4.07
C SER A 195 25.24 -5.15 4.82
N GLY A 196 24.58 -5.07 5.96
CA GLY A 196 24.58 -3.96 6.88
C GLY A 196 24.38 -4.52 8.27
N GLY A 197 24.01 -3.65 9.20
CA GLY A 197 23.60 -4.07 10.54
C GLY A 197 22.79 -2.99 11.25
N ASN A 198 22.26 -2.04 10.49
CA ASN A 198 21.48 -0.91 10.99
C ASN A 198 20.15 -0.90 10.25
N GLU A 199 19.30 -1.85 10.62
CA GLU A 199 17.97 -2.02 10.02
C GLU A 199 16.86 -1.33 10.81
N GLN A 200 17.20 -0.76 11.97
CA GLN A 200 16.27 0.05 12.75
C GLN A 200 16.02 1.39 12.05
N PHE A 201 14.76 1.80 12.00
CA PHE A 201 14.31 3.01 11.33
C PHE A 201 13.21 3.73 12.11
N TRP A 202 13.06 5.00 11.79
CA TRP A 202 12.00 5.89 12.23
C TRP A 202 11.33 6.47 11.00
N LEU A 203 10.01 6.43 10.99
CA LEU A 203 9.17 6.94 9.92
C LEU A 203 8.35 8.11 10.47
N ASP A 204 8.53 9.29 9.86
CA ASP A 204 7.82 10.52 10.22
C ASP A 204 6.32 10.42 9.87
N GLY A 205 6.00 9.78 8.75
CA GLY A 205 4.60 9.57 8.40
C GLY A 205 4.36 8.76 7.14
N ILE A 206 3.08 8.53 6.85
CA ILE A 206 2.60 7.92 5.62
C ILE A 206 1.60 8.85 4.95
N SER A 207 1.85 9.21 3.71
CA SER A 207 0.83 9.86 2.87
C SER A 207 0.10 8.77 2.07
N TYR A 208 -1.23 8.82 1.96
CA TYR A 208 -1.99 7.78 1.28
C TYR A 208 -3.24 8.33 0.63
N VAL A 209 -3.73 7.65 -0.41
CA VAL A 209 -4.99 8.02 -1.05
C VAL A 209 -6.13 7.28 -0.39
N SER A 210 -7.16 8.04 0.01
CA SER A 210 -8.43 7.46 0.43
C SER A 210 -9.11 6.77 -0.75
N THR A 211 -9.51 5.51 -0.58
CA THR A 211 -10.33 4.80 -1.56
C THR A 211 -11.81 5.06 -1.37
N GLU A 212 -12.22 6.26 -0.93
CA GLU A 212 -13.62 6.66 -0.96
C GLU A 212 -14.16 6.42 -2.38
N VAL A 213 -14.87 5.31 -2.54
CA VAL A 213 -15.46 4.90 -3.81
C VAL A 213 -16.53 5.95 -4.09
N PRO A 214 -16.39 6.79 -5.14
CA PRO A 214 -17.53 7.58 -5.58
C PRO A 214 -18.64 6.59 -5.87
N GLU A 215 -19.81 6.75 -5.24
CA GLU A 215 -20.92 5.81 -5.44
C GLU A 215 -21.04 5.50 -6.93
N PRO A 216 -21.09 4.22 -7.33
CA PRO A 216 -21.08 3.87 -8.74
C PRO A 216 -22.13 4.70 -9.46
N THR A 217 -21.76 5.41 -10.52
CA THR A 217 -22.73 6.12 -11.36
C THR A 217 -23.84 5.19 -11.85
N THR A 218 -23.60 3.87 -11.83
CA THR A 218 -24.59 2.80 -11.98
C THR A 218 -25.76 2.89 -10.98
N LEU A 219 -25.54 3.23 -9.71
CA LEU A 219 -26.61 3.46 -8.73
C LEU A 219 -27.43 4.70 -9.09
N ALA A 220 -26.77 5.78 -9.51
CA ALA A 220 -27.44 6.99 -9.97
C ALA A 220 -28.25 6.72 -11.26
N ILE A 221 -27.71 5.99 -12.22
CA ILE A 221 -28.38 5.59 -13.47
C ILE A 221 -29.53 4.62 -13.17
N PHE A 222 -29.35 3.68 -12.25
CA PHE A 222 -30.41 2.76 -11.81
C PHE A 222 -31.56 3.51 -11.12
N GLY A 223 -31.24 4.45 -10.23
CA GLY A 223 -32.21 5.33 -9.58
C GLY A 223 -32.97 6.21 -10.58
N LEU A 224 -32.27 6.83 -11.53
CA LEU A 224 -32.88 7.60 -12.62
C LEU A 224 -33.75 6.72 -13.53
N GLY A 225 -33.32 5.48 -13.79
CA GLY A 225 -34.08 4.48 -14.54
C GLY A 225 -35.40 4.11 -13.86
N LEU A 226 -35.38 3.89 -12.54
CA LEU A 226 -36.57 3.62 -11.73
C LEU A 226 -37.53 4.81 -11.68
N LEU A 227 -37.01 6.03 -11.52
CA LEU A 227 -37.82 7.26 -11.56
C LEU A 227 -38.46 7.46 -12.95
N GLY A 228 -37.72 7.17 -14.02
CA GLY A 228 -38.23 7.16 -15.40
C GLY A 228 -39.34 6.12 -15.63
N LEU A 229 -39.24 4.93 -15.02
CA LEU A 229 -40.28 3.90 -15.08
C LEU A 229 -41.53 4.26 -14.26
N ALA A 230 -41.35 4.83 -13.07
CA ALA A 230 -42.44 5.25 -12.20
C ALA A 230 -43.28 6.39 -12.82
N SER A 231 -42.62 7.38 -13.43
CA SER A 231 -43.30 8.49 -14.13
C SER A 231 -44.15 8.02 -15.31
N ARG A 232 -43.68 7.03 -16.09
CA ARG A 232 -44.47 6.43 -17.17
C ARG A 232 -45.69 5.65 -16.67
N ARG A 233 -45.58 4.98 -15.52
CA ARG A 233 -46.71 4.25 -14.92
C ARG A 233 -47.79 5.20 -14.37
N SER A 234 -47.40 6.34 -13.82
CA SER A 234 -48.32 7.41 -13.38
C SER A 234 -49.13 8.02 -14.54
N LEU A 235 -48.47 8.32 -15.67
CA LEU A 235 -49.12 8.85 -16.88
C LEU A 235 -50.12 7.87 -17.53
N LEU A 236 -49.91 6.57 -17.37
CA LEU A 236 -50.83 5.54 -17.87
C LEU A 236 -52.05 5.33 -16.94
N ALA A 237 -51.90 5.62 -15.65
CA ALA A 237 -52.99 5.51 -14.68
C ALA A 237 -53.95 6.72 -14.73
N SER A 238 -53.49 7.90 -15.17
CA SER A 238 -54.32 9.12 -15.26
C SER A 238 -55.17 9.25 -16.54
N LYS A 239 -55.16 8.22 -17.41
CA LYS A 239 -55.95 8.18 -18.67
C LYS A 239 -57.21 7.29 -18.57
N LYS A 240 -57.73 7.05 -17.37
CA LYS A 240 -59.01 6.38 -17.14
C LYS A 240 -60.03 7.34 -16.56
#